data_AF-A0A433PHH6-F1
#
_entry.id   AF-A0A433PHH6-F1
#
_cell.length_a   1.000
_cell.length_b   1.000
_cell.length_c   1.000
_cell.angle_alpha   90.00
_cell.angle_beta   90.00
_cell.angle_gamma   90.00
#
_symmetry.space_group_name_H-M   'P 1'
#
loop_
_entity.id
_entity.type
_entity.pdbx_description
1 polymer ?
#
loop_
_entity_poly.entity_id
_entity_poly.type
_entity_poly.pdbx_seq_one_letter_code
_entity_poly.pdbx_strand_id
1 'polypeptide(L)'
;MHIFQTRPRSDEYVPRYAAPVRGGDEGAGAEGTEKEEAGRHRAGCKWKKGREEERCMMSLSLVLRETQLKIQPGEKFRDFNRRVDDQMRETLLHIAREGRSTSLKRKRQREKQKVKSQEKREKILEETRARDWDDLKDEVRFGEVVEAPPTLTAVPKARKKAKMDLPSPQITSNDPSDACTTSAARSPTDKRQWRSRNLSEAAKQVLKQERERVVAEYRAAKAKRLAVAGLTPLVTTRLAPLVAAGVTPLV
;
A
#
# COMPACT_ATOMS: atom_id res chain seq x y z
N MET A 1 54.32 29.29 2.26
CA MET A 1 54.25 28.53 0.99
C MET A 1 52.92 27.77 0.98
N HIS A 2 51.86 28.37 0.45
CA HIS A 2 50.52 27.76 0.39
C HIS A 2 50.36 26.98 -0.91
N ILE A 3 50.17 25.67 -0.80
CA ILE A 3 49.92 24.78 -1.93
C ILE A 3 48.41 24.77 -2.18
N PHE A 4 47.97 25.50 -3.20
CA PHE A 4 46.60 25.42 -3.70
C PHE A 4 46.44 24.14 -4.52
N GLN A 5 45.63 23.20 -4.01
CA GLN A 5 45.18 22.03 -4.79
C GLN A 5 44.03 22.46 -5.70
N THR A 6 44.27 22.47 -7.00
CA THR A 6 43.23 22.64 -8.03
C THR A 6 42.43 21.34 -8.16
N ARG A 7 41.11 21.43 -8.02
CA ARG A 7 40.20 20.30 -8.30
C ARG A 7 40.01 20.15 -9.81
N PRO A 8 40.09 18.93 -10.37
CA PRO A 8 39.74 18.71 -11.77
C PRO A 8 38.22 18.88 -11.99
N ARG A 9 37.91 19.61 -13.06
CA ARG A 9 36.57 19.92 -13.56
C ARG A 9 36.01 18.67 -14.23
N SER A 10 34.96 18.07 -13.65
CA SER A 10 34.30 16.86 -14.17
C SER A 10 33.09 17.24 -15.03
N ASP A 11 33.36 17.86 -16.17
CA ASP A 11 32.37 18.10 -17.23
C ASP A 11 32.69 17.19 -18.43
N GLU A 12 32.54 15.87 -18.26
CA GLU A 12 32.42 14.94 -19.39
C GLU A 12 31.12 14.15 -19.24
N TYR A 13 30.03 14.83 -19.62
CA TYR A 13 28.74 14.19 -19.82
C TYR A 13 28.77 13.41 -21.14
N VAL A 14 29.07 12.11 -21.09
CA VAL A 14 28.93 11.20 -22.22
C VAL A 14 27.44 10.86 -22.40
N PRO A 15 26.80 11.24 -23.52
CA PRO A 15 25.40 10.89 -23.76
C PRO A 15 25.29 9.38 -23.96
N ARG A 16 24.55 8.70 -23.06
CA ARG A 16 24.19 7.30 -23.25
C ARG A 16 23.20 7.17 -24.41
N TYR A 17 23.70 6.62 -25.51
CA TYR A 17 23.05 5.79 -26.52
C TYR A 17 21.52 5.88 -26.63
N ALA A 18 21.12 6.40 -27.80
CA ALA A 18 19.77 6.33 -28.34
C ALA A 18 19.20 4.91 -28.29
N ALA A 19 17.98 4.78 -27.79
CA ALA A 19 17.21 3.55 -27.87
C ALA A 19 16.81 3.26 -29.34
N PRO A 20 16.84 2.00 -29.79
CA PRO A 20 16.36 1.65 -31.11
C PRO A 20 14.84 1.88 -31.20
N VAL A 21 14.45 2.70 -32.17
CA VAL A 21 13.08 2.88 -32.64
C VAL A 21 12.57 1.51 -33.11
N ARG A 22 11.60 0.94 -32.38
CA ARG A 22 10.86 -0.23 -32.88
C ARG A 22 9.96 0.27 -34.00
N GLY A 23 10.30 -0.11 -35.23
CA GLY A 23 9.46 0.07 -36.39
C GLY A 23 8.08 -0.52 -36.15
N GLY A 24 7.07 0.24 -36.57
CA GLY A 24 5.70 -0.25 -36.69
C GLY A 24 5.65 -1.35 -37.75
N ASP A 25 5.01 -2.45 -37.39
CA ASP A 25 4.56 -3.46 -38.33
C ASP A 25 3.04 -3.27 -38.43
N GLU A 26 2.63 -2.53 -39.45
CA GLU A 26 1.24 -2.49 -39.91
C GLU A 26 0.99 -3.79 -40.66
N GLY A 27 0.45 -4.78 -39.94
CA GLY A 27 0.09 -6.08 -40.47
C GLY A 27 -1.42 -6.26 -40.48
N ALA A 28 -1.96 -6.35 -41.70
CA ALA A 28 -3.36 -6.48 -42.07
C ALA A 28 -4.14 -7.60 -41.37
N GLY A 29 -5.47 -7.43 -41.37
CA GLY A 29 -6.43 -8.37 -40.82
C GLY A 29 -6.39 -9.75 -41.46
N ALA A 30 -6.74 -10.75 -40.65
CA ALA A 30 -7.31 -11.99 -41.10
C ALA A 30 -8.24 -12.49 -39.99
N GLU A 31 -9.55 -12.41 -40.25
CA GLU A 31 -10.53 -13.26 -39.60
C GLU A 31 -10.19 -14.71 -39.96
N GLY A 32 -9.98 -15.53 -38.94
CA GLY A 32 -9.54 -16.91 -39.10
C GLY A 32 -9.80 -17.68 -37.82
N THR A 33 -10.91 -18.41 -37.85
CA THR A 33 -11.34 -19.42 -36.89
C THR A 33 -10.29 -20.52 -36.67
N GLU A 34 -10.37 -21.15 -35.49
CA GLU A 34 -9.80 -22.46 -35.19
C GLU A 34 -8.26 -22.60 -35.22
N LYS A 35 -7.65 -22.49 -34.03
CA LYS A 35 -6.51 -23.33 -33.61
C LYS A 35 -6.38 -23.28 -32.09
N GLU A 36 -7.23 -24.09 -31.48
CA GLU A 36 -6.97 -24.81 -30.24
C GLU A 36 -5.64 -25.60 -30.40
N GLU A 37 -4.90 -25.87 -29.32
CA GLU A 37 -3.60 -26.59 -29.28
C GLU A 37 -2.30 -25.84 -29.65
N ALA A 38 -1.91 -24.84 -28.87
CA ALA A 38 -0.47 -24.50 -28.72
C ALA A 38 -0.12 -23.86 -27.36
N GLY A 39 -0.80 -24.28 -26.28
CA GLY A 39 -0.72 -23.62 -24.97
C GLY A 39 -0.08 -24.39 -23.82
N ARG A 40 0.48 -25.60 -24.05
CA ARG A 40 0.94 -26.49 -22.96
C ARG A 40 2.44 -26.80 -22.96
N HIS A 41 3.33 -25.82 -23.10
CA HIS A 41 4.78 -26.13 -22.96
C HIS A 41 5.65 -24.99 -22.37
N ARG A 42 5.16 -24.29 -21.34
CA ARG A 42 6.04 -23.45 -20.47
C ARG A 42 5.83 -23.68 -18.98
N ALA A 43 5.52 -24.92 -18.59
CA ALA A 43 5.49 -25.36 -17.20
C ALA A 43 6.70 -26.26 -16.90
N GLY A 44 7.90 -25.73 -17.01
CA GLY A 44 9.12 -26.44 -16.63
C GLY A 44 10.23 -25.42 -16.39
N CYS A 45 11.02 -25.61 -15.35
CA CYS A 45 12.15 -24.74 -15.01
C CYS A 45 11.82 -23.40 -14.32
N LYS A 46 11.06 -23.42 -13.21
CA LYS A 46 11.11 -22.29 -12.25
C LYS A 46 10.98 -22.68 -10.77
N TRP A 47 11.40 -23.89 -10.39
CA TRP A 47 11.22 -24.38 -9.02
C TRP A 47 12.50 -24.85 -8.30
N LYS A 48 13.66 -24.92 -8.96
CA LYS A 48 14.88 -25.41 -8.30
C LYS A 48 15.68 -24.38 -7.51
N LYS A 49 15.46 -23.07 -7.71
CA LYS A 49 16.25 -22.01 -7.03
C LYS A 49 15.81 -21.71 -5.58
N GLY A 50 14.70 -22.28 -5.12
CA GLY A 50 14.19 -22.04 -3.76
C GLY A 50 14.76 -22.97 -2.68
N ARG A 51 15.11 -24.22 -3.02
CA ARG A 51 15.57 -25.23 -2.03
C ARG A 51 17.02 -25.07 -1.59
N GLU A 52 17.87 -24.39 -2.37
CA GLU A 52 19.28 -24.18 -2.01
C GLU A 52 19.46 -23.02 -1.00
N GLU A 53 18.62 -21.98 -1.07
CA GLU A 53 18.70 -20.85 -0.12
C GLU A 53 18.25 -21.24 1.31
N GLU A 54 17.23 -22.10 1.44
CA GLU A 54 16.81 -22.61 2.76
C GLU A 54 17.85 -23.56 3.36
N ARG A 55 18.57 -24.32 2.51
CA ARG A 55 19.70 -25.15 2.93
C ARG A 55 20.87 -24.31 3.44
N CYS A 56 21.07 -23.10 2.89
CA CYS A 56 22.12 -22.18 3.32
C CYS A 56 21.80 -21.51 4.67
N MET A 57 20.56 -21.05 4.88
CA MET A 57 20.15 -20.43 6.16
C MET A 57 20.13 -21.41 7.34
N MET A 58 19.81 -22.69 7.12
CA MET A 58 19.92 -23.70 8.18
C MET A 58 21.37 -24.15 8.45
N SER A 59 22.29 -23.96 7.49
CA SER A 59 23.69 -24.32 7.70
C SER A 59 24.41 -23.35 8.64
N LEU A 60 24.14 -22.04 8.58
CA LEU A 60 24.80 -21.05 9.44
C LEU A 60 24.35 -21.13 10.92
N SER A 61 23.09 -21.48 11.16
CA SER A 61 22.60 -21.64 12.54
C SER A 61 23.12 -22.91 13.22
N LEU A 62 23.54 -23.91 12.44
CA LEU A 62 24.23 -25.11 12.94
C LEU A 62 25.72 -24.85 13.16
N VAL A 63 26.38 -24.06 12.28
CA VAL A 63 27.80 -23.68 12.45
C VAL A 63 28.04 -22.88 13.73
N LEU A 64 27.06 -22.10 14.19
CA LEU A 64 27.13 -21.35 15.46
C LEU A 64 26.89 -22.21 16.72
N ARG A 65 26.38 -23.45 16.61
CA ARG A 65 25.95 -24.23 17.79
C ARG A 65 26.99 -25.21 18.33
N GLU A 66 28.07 -25.49 17.62
CA GLU A 66 28.99 -26.56 18.02
C GLU A 66 30.49 -26.23 17.96
N THR A 67 30.88 -24.99 17.61
CA THR A 67 32.23 -24.55 17.96
C THR A 67 32.29 -24.39 19.48
N GLN A 68 32.65 -25.48 20.15
CA GLN A 68 32.77 -25.54 21.59
C GLN A 68 33.64 -24.37 22.05
N LEU A 69 33.05 -23.42 22.78
CA LEU A 69 33.70 -22.29 23.47
C LEU A 69 34.60 -22.80 24.62
N LYS A 70 35.29 -23.91 24.40
CA LYS A 70 36.24 -24.52 25.31
C LYS A 70 37.63 -24.07 24.90
N ILE A 71 38.40 -23.70 25.92
CA ILE A 71 39.83 -23.41 25.80
C ILE A 71 40.52 -24.72 25.39
N GLN A 72 41.29 -24.70 24.30
CA GLN A 72 42.04 -25.88 23.89
C GLN A 72 43.19 -26.13 24.88
N PRO A 73 43.59 -27.39 25.13
CA PRO A 73 44.71 -27.67 26.02
C PRO A 73 45.99 -27.00 25.49
N GLY A 74 46.61 -26.15 26.32
CA GLY A 74 47.80 -25.36 25.95
C GLY A 74 47.52 -23.98 25.32
N GLU A 75 46.25 -23.64 25.06
CA GLU A 75 45.86 -22.31 24.58
C GLU A 75 45.85 -21.32 25.76
N LYS A 76 46.48 -20.14 25.58
CA LYS A 76 46.36 -19.05 26.56
C LYS A 76 44.99 -18.41 26.43
N PHE A 77 44.46 -17.88 27.54
CA PHE A 77 43.16 -17.21 27.57
C PHE A 77 43.04 -16.05 26.54
N ARG A 78 44.14 -15.33 26.28
CA ARG A 78 44.18 -14.27 25.25
C ARG A 78 43.97 -14.80 23.83
N ASP A 79 44.54 -15.97 23.52
CA ASP A 79 44.44 -16.56 22.18
C ASP A 79 43.04 -17.14 21.96
N PHE A 80 42.45 -17.72 23.01
CA PHE A 80 41.05 -18.13 23.02
C PHE A 80 40.10 -16.96 22.67
N ASN A 81 40.24 -15.82 23.36
CA ASN A 81 39.38 -14.67 23.08
C ASN A 81 39.54 -14.15 21.64
N ARG A 82 40.78 -14.09 21.13
CA ARG A 82 41.02 -13.70 19.73
C ARG A 82 40.32 -14.65 18.75
N ARG A 83 40.41 -15.96 18.97
CA ARG A 83 39.75 -16.97 18.13
C ARG A 83 38.23 -16.81 18.14
N VAL A 84 37.64 -16.55 19.31
CA VAL A 84 36.19 -16.29 19.44
C VAL A 84 35.80 -15.00 18.71
N ASP A 85 36.57 -13.93 18.88
CA ASP A 85 36.33 -12.65 18.23
C ASP A 85 36.43 -12.74 16.70
N ASP A 86 37.40 -13.49 16.17
CA ASP A 86 37.57 -13.69 14.74
C ASP A 86 36.39 -14.49 14.14
N GLN A 87 35.93 -15.55 14.81
CA GLN A 87 34.73 -16.30 14.41
C GLN A 87 33.47 -15.43 14.44
N MET A 88 33.32 -14.60 15.48
CA MET A 88 32.23 -13.63 15.55
C MET A 88 32.32 -12.58 14.45
N ARG A 89 33.53 -12.12 14.13
CA ARG A 89 33.74 -11.11 13.09
C ARG A 89 33.34 -11.66 11.72
N GLU A 90 33.71 -12.90 11.41
CA GLU A 90 33.33 -13.55 10.16
C GLU A 90 31.82 -13.71 10.01
N THR A 91 31.15 -14.18 11.06
CA THR A 91 29.68 -14.32 11.08
C THR A 91 28.98 -12.96 10.92
N LEU A 92 29.44 -11.92 11.62
CA LEU A 92 28.91 -10.56 11.45
C LEU A 92 29.12 -10.01 10.04
N LEU A 93 30.30 -10.23 9.44
CA LEU A 93 30.58 -9.83 8.06
C LEU A 93 29.71 -10.58 7.06
N HIS A 94 29.46 -11.87 7.29
CA HIS A 94 28.56 -12.68 6.47
C HIS A 94 27.12 -12.12 6.51
N ILE A 95 26.57 -11.91 7.71
CA ILE A 95 25.23 -11.33 7.91
C ILE A 95 25.13 -9.96 7.23
N ALA A 96 26.17 -9.13 7.34
CA ALA A 96 26.21 -7.81 6.70
C ALA A 96 26.24 -7.91 5.16
N ARG A 97 26.94 -8.90 4.59
CA ARG A 97 26.99 -9.14 3.14
C ARG A 97 25.65 -9.68 2.63
N GLU A 98 25.06 -10.65 3.32
CA GLU A 98 23.77 -11.21 2.96
C GLU A 98 22.66 -10.16 3.00
N GLY A 99 22.62 -9.34 4.07
CA GLY A 99 21.66 -8.25 4.21
C GLY A 99 21.74 -7.18 3.11
N ARG A 100 22.90 -7.05 2.44
CA ARG A 100 23.09 -6.10 1.33
C ARG A 100 22.66 -6.67 -0.02
N SER A 101 22.50 -7.98 -0.16
CA SER A 101 22.13 -8.57 -1.45
C SER A 101 20.76 -8.05 -1.93
N THR A 102 20.74 -7.52 -3.15
CA THR A 102 19.52 -6.98 -3.79
C THR A 102 18.46 -8.08 -3.98
N SER A 103 18.89 -9.34 -4.16
CA SER A 103 18.04 -10.52 -4.25
C SER A 103 17.23 -10.74 -2.97
N LEU A 104 17.89 -10.76 -1.80
CA LEU A 104 17.19 -10.97 -0.52
C LEU A 104 16.27 -9.81 -0.16
N LYS A 105 16.66 -8.56 -0.48
CA LYS A 105 15.76 -7.40 -0.34
C LYS A 105 14.49 -7.57 -1.16
N ARG A 106 14.61 -8.00 -2.42
CA ARG A 106 13.46 -8.25 -3.30
C ARG A 106 12.60 -9.43 -2.80
N LYS A 107 13.22 -10.48 -2.26
CA LYS A 107 12.53 -11.64 -1.66
C LYS A 107 11.71 -11.21 -0.44
N ARG A 108 12.34 -10.51 0.53
CA ARG A 108 11.65 -9.95 1.72
C ARG A 108 10.51 -9.01 1.35
N GLN A 109 10.68 -8.19 0.32
CA GLN A 109 9.60 -7.31 -0.15
C GLN A 109 8.41 -8.10 -0.71
N ARG A 110 8.65 -9.17 -1.47
CA ARG A 110 7.59 -10.05 -1.98
C ARG A 110 6.86 -10.78 -0.86
N GLU A 111 7.59 -11.29 0.13
CA GLU A 111 7.01 -11.92 1.32
C GLU A 111 6.14 -10.93 2.09
N LYS A 112 6.64 -9.70 2.34
CA LYS A 112 5.87 -8.63 2.96
C LYS A 112 4.60 -8.27 2.16
N GLN A 113 4.66 -8.31 0.83
CA GLN A 113 3.47 -8.10 0.00
C GLN A 113 2.47 -9.26 0.10
N LYS A 114 2.94 -10.51 0.15
CA LYS A 114 2.10 -11.70 0.34
C LYS A 114 1.39 -11.66 1.68
N VAL A 115 2.12 -11.42 2.76
CA VAL A 115 1.54 -11.29 4.12
C VAL A 115 0.50 -10.18 4.15
N LYS A 116 0.79 -9.00 3.60
CA LYS A 116 -0.19 -7.91 3.50
C LYS A 116 -1.42 -8.27 2.67
N SER A 117 -1.27 -9.07 1.61
CA SER A 117 -2.40 -9.51 0.81
C SER A 117 -3.25 -10.55 1.53
N GLN A 118 -2.62 -11.43 2.32
CA GLN A 118 -3.29 -12.40 3.17
C GLN A 118 -4.03 -11.71 4.30
N GLU A 119 -3.37 -10.81 5.03
CA GLU A 119 -3.98 -10.00 6.09
C GLU A 119 -5.18 -9.19 5.59
N LYS A 120 -5.09 -8.61 4.38
CA LYS A 120 -6.24 -7.94 3.76
C LYS A 120 -7.38 -8.91 3.44
N ARG A 121 -7.05 -10.10 2.94
CA ARG A 121 -8.04 -11.13 2.61
C ARG A 121 -8.72 -11.66 3.88
N GLU A 122 -7.95 -11.92 4.93
CA GLU A 122 -8.43 -12.33 6.25
C GLU A 122 -9.31 -11.26 6.87
N LYS A 123 -8.89 -10.00 6.81
CA LYS A 123 -9.71 -8.88 7.28
C LYS A 123 -11.04 -8.77 6.53
N ILE A 124 -11.03 -8.91 5.21
CA ILE A 124 -12.27 -8.94 4.42
C ILE A 124 -13.13 -10.13 4.83
N LEU A 125 -12.51 -11.31 5.02
CA LEU A 125 -13.21 -12.54 5.41
C LEU A 125 -13.81 -12.41 6.81
N GLU A 126 -13.11 -11.77 7.74
CA GLU A 126 -13.60 -11.47 9.09
C GLU A 126 -14.74 -10.45 9.07
N GLU A 127 -14.61 -9.39 8.28
CA GLU A 127 -15.68 -8.39 8.06
C GLU A 127 -16.93 -9.01 7.40
N THR A 128 -16.76 -9.95 6.47
CA THR A 128 -17.87 -10.68 5.85
C THR A 128 -18.43 -11.75 6.78
N ARG A 129 -17.60 -12.44 7.55
CA ARG A 129 -18.01 -13.50 8.49
C ARG A 129 -18.84 -12.95 9.63
N ALA A 130 -18.53 -11.73 10.10
CA ALA A 130 -19.40 -11.00 11.03
C ALA A 130 -20.79 -10.66 10.43
N ARG A 131 -20.99 -10.92 9.14
CA ARG A 131 -22.20 -10.68 8.34
C ARG A 131 -22.68 -11.94 7.63
N ASP A 132 -22.26 -13.13 8.06
CA ASP A 132 -22.73 -14.39 7.48
C ASP A 132 -24.20 -14.58 7.85
N TRP A 133 -25.07 -14.23 6.92
CA TRP A 133 -26.52 -14.48 6.98
C TRP A 133 -26.85 -15.97 6.93
N ASP A 134 -25.88 -16.84 6.59
CA ASP A 134 -26.07 -18.28 6.48
C ASP A 134 -26.26 -18.97 7.85
N ASP A 135 -25.70 -18.42 8.93
CA ASP A 135 -25.95 -18.91 10.30
C ASP A 135 -27.20 -18.26 10.94
N LEU A 136 -27.81 -17.26 10.29
CA LEU A 136 -29.06 -16.66 10.74
C LEU A 136 -30.22 -17.59 10.39
N LYS A 137 -30.39 -18.64 11.19
CA LYS A 137 -31.58 -19.48 11.16
C LYS A 137 -32.70 -18.75 11.90
N ASP A 138 -33.64 -18.16 11.15
CA ASP A 138 -34.88 -17.69 11.75
C ASP A 138 -35.63 -18.90 12.33
N GLU A 139 -35.77 -18.94 13.66
CA GLU A 139 -36.59 -19.92 14.36
C GLU A 139 -38.08 -19.61 14.18
N VAL A 140 -38.56 -19.49 12.93
CA VAL A 140 -39.98 -19.29 12.64
C VAL A 140 -40.70 -20.61 12.90
N ARG A 141 -41.59 -20.63 13.89
CA ARG A 141 -42.44 -21.78 14.16
C ARG A 141 -43.53 -21.86 13.08
N PHE A 142 -43.79 -23.05 12.57
CA PHE A 142 -44.90 -23.29 11.64
C PHE A 142 -46.21 -22.83 12.28
N GLY A 143 -46.84 -21.82 11.68
CA GLY A 143 -48.09 -21.22 12.15
C GLY A 143 -47.99 -19.76 12.60
N GLU A 144 -46.78 -19.21 12.76
CA GLU A 144 -46.61 -17.79 13.04
C GLU A 144 -46.71 -16.98 11.72
N VAL A 145 -47.84 -16.30 11.53
CA VAL A 145 -48.03 -15.37 10.41
C VAL A 145 -47.36 -14.07 10.79
N VAL A 146 -46.15 -13.85 10.30
CA VAL A 146 -45.45 -12.57 10.46
C VAL A 146 -46.25 -11.51 9.71
N GLU A 147 -46.74 -10.52 10.45
CA GLU A 147 -47.47 -9.39 9.87
C GLU A 147 -46.52 -8.65 8.90
N ALA A 148 -46.92 -8.54 7.64
CA ALA A 148 -46.08 -7.96 6.61
C ALA A 148 -45.68 -6.53 7.01
N PRO A 149 -44.41 -6.13 6.82
CA PRO A 149 -43.98 -4.78 7.14
C PRO A 149 -44.88 -3.77 6.42
N PRO A 150 -45.29 -2.67 7.08
CA PRO A 150 -46.23 -1.72 6.53
C PRO A 150 -45.69 -1.19 5.20
N THR A 151 -46.43 -1.48 4.13
CA THR A 151 -46.09 -0.99 2.80
C THR A 151 -46.22 0.53 2.79
N LEU A 152 -45.10 1.25 2.64
CA LEU A 152 -45.13 2.69 2.40
C LEU A 152 -45.73 2.95 1.02
N THR A 153 -47.05 3.05 0.96
CA THR A 153 -47.84 3.36 -0.26
C THR A 153 -47.79 4.83 -0.63
N ALA A 154 -47.02 5.65 0.10
CA ALA A 154 -46.83 7.06 -0.19
C ALA A 154 -46.01 7.24 -1.48
N VAL A 155 -46.69 7.16 -2.62
CA VAL A 155 -46.16 7.60 -3.91
C VAL A 155 -45.71 9.04 -3.72
N PRO A 156 -44.39 9.35 -3.84
CA PRO A 156 -43.92 10.71 -3.67
C PRO A 156 -44.62 11.58 -4.70
N LYS A 157 -45.47 12.51 -4.22
CA LYS A 157 -46.17 13.49 -5.04
C LYS A 157 -45.13 14.17 -5.92
N ALA A 158 -45.20 13.96 -7.23
CA ALA A 158 -44.27 14.55 -8.18
C ALA A 158 -44.21 16.06 -7.93
N ARG A 159 -43.14 16.54 -7.32
CA ARG A 159 -42.87 17.97 -7.20
C ARG A 159 -42.77 18.47 -8.63
N LYS A 160 -43.73 19.30 -9.04
CA LYS A 160 -43.70 20.04 -10.30
C LYS A 160 -42.30 20.61 -10.44
N LYS A 161 -41.57 20.11 -11.44
CA LYS A 161 -40.21 20.55 -11.75
C LYS A 161 -40.27 22.05 -12.02
N ALA A 162 -39.97 22.86 -11.01
CA ALA A 162 -39.55 24.23 -11.26
C ALA A 162 -38.28 24.09 -12.10
N LYS A 163 -38.37 24.53 -13.35
CA LYS A 163 -37.24 24.72 -14.26
C LYS A 163 -36.29 25.70 -13.56
N MET A 164 -35.35 25.17 -12.80
CA MET A 164 -34.19 25.91 -12.33
C MET A 164 -33.14 25.64 -13.38
N ASP A 165 -32.98 26.64 -14.25
CA ASP A 165 -31.94 26.73 -15.25
C ASP A 165 -30.58 26.63 -14.55
N LEU A 166 -30.00 25.44 -14.58
CA LEU A 166 -28.60 25.23 -14.24
C LEU A 166 -27.78 25.70 -15.44
N PRO A 167 -26.88 26.68 -15.29
CA PRO A 167 -26.02 27.11 -16.39
C PRO A 167 -25.09 25.94 -16.76
N SER A 168 -25.22 25.51 -18.02
CA SER A 168 -24.27 24.62 -18.68
C SER A 168 -22.86 25.23 -18.60
N PRO A 169 -21.85 24.51 -18.07
CA PRO A 169 -20.47 24.95 -18.21
C PRO A 169 -20.09 24.86 -19.69
N GLN A 170 -19.99 26.02 -20.34
CA GLN A 170 -19.38 26.13 -21.66
C GLN A 170 -17.94 25.61 -21.57
N ILE A 171 -17.73 24.43 -22.14
CA ILE A 171 -16.42 23.87 -22.41
C ILE A 171 -15.89 24.67 -23.60
N THR A 172 -15.01 25.63 -23.34
CA THR A 172 -14.18 26.24 -24.38
C THR A 172 -13.19 25.20 -24.88
N SER A 173 -13.44 24.73 -26.10
CA SER A 173 -12.52 23.95 -26.91
C SER A 173 -11.32 24.82 -27.28
N ASN A 174 -10.16 24.51 -26.71
CA ASN A 174 -8.88 24.82 -27.32
C ASN A 174 -8.10 23.50 -27.48
N ASP A 175 -7.86 23.15 -28.74
CA ASP A 175 -6.94 22.12 -29.21
C ASP A 175 -5.55 22.25 -28.56
N PRO A 176 -4.83 21.13 -28.40
CA PRO A 176 -3.93 20.75 -29.49
C PRO A 176 -4.05 19.29 -29.92
N SER A 177 -4.01 19.16 -31.24
CA SER A 177 -3.65 18.01 -32.07
C SER A 177 -2.86 16.87 -31.42
N ASP A 178 -3.27 15.67 -31.83
CA ASP A 178 -2.49 14.45 -32.05
C ASP A 178 -1.74 13.80 -30.88
N ALA A 179 -2.45 12.93 -30.18
CA ALA A 179 -1.95 11.58 -29.89
C ALA A 179 -3.11 10.63 -29.57
N CYS A 180 -3.46 9.81 -30.57
CA CYS A 180 -4.30 8.65 -30.42
C CYS A 180 -3.61 7.64 -29.49
N THR A 181 -4.13 7.46 -28.27
CA THR A 181 -3.83 6.27 -27.47
C THR A 181 -5.09 5.84 -26.76
N THR A 182 -5.61 4.70 -27.20
CA THR A 182 -6.68 3.92 -26.57
C THR A 182 -6.38 3.69 -25.10
N SER A 183 -6.85 4.59 -24.24
CA SER A 183 -6.90 4.39 -22.81
C SER A 183 -8.36 4.36 -22.39
N ALA A 184 -8.82 3.16 -22.05
CA ALA A 184 -10.10 2.91 -21.43
C ALA A 184 -10.39 3.99 -20.38
N ALA A 185 -11.58 4.58 -20.45
CA ALA A 185 -12.05 5.69 -19.61
C ALA A 185 -11.98 5.33 -18.12
N ARG A 186 -10.80 5.48 -17.52
CA ARG A 186 -10.62 5.45 -16.07
C ARG A 186 -11.29 6.68 -15.50
N SER A 187 -12.07 6.47 -14.45
CA SER A 187 -12.80 7.52 -13.76
C SER A 187 -11.88 8.72 -13.45
N PRO A 188 -12.39 9.96 -13.46
CA PRO A 188 -11.59 11.16 -13.20
C PRO A 188 -10.89 11.13 -11.82
N THR A 189 -11.33 10.25 -10.91
CA THR A 189 -10.72 10.04 -9.61
C THR A 189 -9.35 9.35 -9.68
N ASP A 190 -9.11 8.47 -10.66
CA ASP A 190 -7.86 7.70 -10.78
C ASP A 190 -6.69 8.55 -11.25
N LYS A 191 -6.94 9.50 -12.17
CA LYS A 191 -5.92 10.42 -12.68
C LYS A 191 -5.39 11.33 -11.58
N ARG A 192 -6.25 11.76 -10.66
CA ARG A 192 -5.90 12.62 -9.53
C ARG A 192 -5.05 11.88 -8.49
N GLN A 193 -5.35 10.61 -8.28
CA GLN A 193 -4.60 9.78 -7.34
C GLN A 193 -3.15 9.53 -7.81
N TRP A 194 -2.95 9.32 -9.12
CA TRP A 194 -1.62 9.10 -9.68
C TRP A 194 -0.72 10.33 -9.54
N ARG A 195 -1.24 11.53 -9.83
CA ARG A 195 -0.48 12.79 -9.68
C ARG A 195 -0.01 13.04 -8.23
N SER A 196 -0.82 12.65 -7.24
CA SER A 196 -0.47 12.83 -5.83
C SER A 196 0.65 11.89 -5.33
N ARG A 197 0.86 10.74 -5.99
CA ARG A 197 1.87 9.75 -5.57
C ARG A 197 3.30 10.20 -5.88
N ASN A 198 3.48 10.94 -6.98
CA ASN A 198 4.79 11.40 -7.47
C ASN A 198 5.27 12.72 -6.84
N LEU A 199 4.50 13.31 -5.91
CA LEU A 199 4.92 14.53 -5.20
C LEU A 199 5.93 14.22 -4.09
N SER A 200 6.86 15.15 -3.85
CA SER A 200 7.74 15.15 -2.67
C SER A 200 6.93 15.12 -1.37
N GLU A 201 7.49 14.56 -0.29
CA GLU A 201 6.81 14.47 1.00
C GLU A 201 6.42 15.85 1.56
N ALA A 202 7.27 16.86 1.39
CA ALA A 202 6.97 18.23 1.79
C ALA A 202 5.72 18.77 1.06
N ALA A 203 5.62 18.58 -0.25
CA ALA A 203 4.46 19.01 -1.04
C ALA A 203 3.17 18.26 -0.65
N LYS A 204 3.29 16.97 -0.27
CA LYS A 204 2.15 16.19 0.25
C LYS A 204 1.64 16.73 1.58
N GLN A 205 2.53 17.20 2.45
CA GLN A 205 2.14 17.81 3.74
C GLN A 205 1.39 19.12 3.53
N VAL A 206 1.85 19.99 2.62
CA VAL A 206 1.15 21.25 2.27
C VAL A 206 -0.28 20.97 1.80
N LEU A 207 -0.45 20.05 0.84
CA LEU A 207 -1.78 19.67 0.33
C LEU A 207 -2.68 19.06 1.42
N LYS A 208 -2.11 18.38 2.40
CA LYS A 208 -2.86 17.82 3.53
C LYS A 208 -3.34 18.94 4.48
N GLN A 209 -2.46 19.88 4.81
CA GLN A 209 -2.79 21.04 5.63
C GLN A 209 -3.87 21.91 4.97
N GLU A 210 -3.77 22.15 3.66
CA GLU A 210 -4.81 22.87 2.91
C GLU A 210 -6.16 22.15 2.96
N ARG A 211 -6.18 20.83 2.78
CA ARG A 211 -7.41 20.04 2.90
C ARG A 211 -8.03 20.13 4.29
N GLU A 212 -7.21 20.00 5.33
CA GLU A 212 -7.67 20.10 6.72
C GLU A 212 -8.25 21.50 7.01
N ARG A 213 -7.60 22.55 6.52
CA ARG A 213 -8.08 23.94 6.62
C ARG A 213 -9.43 24.14 5.93
N VAL A 214 -9.56 23.69 4.67
CA VAL A 214 -10.82 23.81 3.90
C VAL A 214 -11.95 23.00 4.56
N VAL A 215 -11.66 21.80 5.06
CA VAL A 215 -12.66 20.98 5.76
C VAL A 215 -13.09 21.64 7.08
N ALA A 216 -12.16 22.23 7.83
CA ALA A 216 -12.47 22.95 9.05
C ALA A 216 -13.36 24.18 8.78
N GLU A 217 -12.99 24.98 7.78
CA GLU A 217 -13.77 26.14 7.34
C GLU A 217 -15.18 25.72 6.88
N TYR A 218 -15.29 24.65 6.08
CA TYR A 218 -16.57 24.10 5.64
C TYR A 218 -17.41 23.61 6.83
N ARG A 219 -16.82 22.91 7.79
CA ARG A 219 -17.52 22.45 9.01
C ARG A 219 -18.02 23.63 9.84
N ALA A 220 -17.19 24.66 10.01
CA ALA A 220 -17.58 25.88 10.73
C ALA A 220 -18.72 26.61 10.01
N ALA A 221 -18.63 26.78 8.68
CA ALA A 221 -19.69 27.39 7.87
C ALA A 221 -20.98 26.57 7.94
N LYS A 222 -20.89 25.24 7.89
CA LYS A 222 -22.04 24.34 8.00
C LYS A 222 -22.69 24.42 9.38
N ALA A 223 -21.90 24.48 10.45
CA ALA A 223 -22.38 24.68 11.81
C ALA A 223 -23.12 26.02 11.95
N LYS A 224 -22.57 27.11 11.38
CA LYS A 224 -23.25 28.41 11.33
C LYS A 224 -24.59 28.33 10.58
N ARG A 225 -24.64 27.66 9.43
CA ARG A 225 -25.89 27.48 8.65
C ARG A 225 -26.93 26.67 9.43
N LEU A 226 -26.50 25.65 10.16
CA LEU A 226 -27.39 24.83 11.00
C LEU A 226 -27.91 25.61 12.21
N ALA A 227 -27.06 26.40 12.86
CA ALA A 227 -27.47 27.29 13.96
C ALA A 227 -28.50 28.33 13.51
N VAL A 228 -28.31 28.94 12.34
CA VAL A 228 -29.28 29.88 11.75
C VAL A 228 -30.60 29.18 11.41
N ALA A 229 -30.57 27.92 10.99
CA ALA A 229 -31.75 27.12 10.71
C ALA A 229 -32.48 26.61 11.98
N GLY A 230 -32.00 26.95 13.18
CA GLY A 230 -32.55 26.45 14.44
C GLY A 230 -32.31 24.97 14.71
N LEU A 231 -31.55 24.29 13.85
CA LEU A 231 -31.09 22.91 14.05
C LEU A 231 -29.72 22.97 14.72
N THR A 232 -29.69 23.08 16.04
CA THR A 232 -28.44 22.86 16.76
C THR A 232 -28.02 21.39 16.56
N PRO A 233 -26.81 21.10 16.06
CA PRO A 233 -26.32 19.75 16.11
C PRO A 233 -26.24 19.39 17.59
N LEU A 234 -27.00 18.38 18.02
CA LEU A 234 -26.74 17.66 19.26
C LEU A 234 -25.34 17.09 19.13
N VAL A 235 -24.32 17.90 19.42
CA VAL A 235 -22.98 17.42 19.67
C VAL A 235 -23.16 16.58 20.90
N THR A 236 -23.25 15.26 20.71
CA THR A 236 -23.15 14.27 21.76
C THR A 236 -21.73 14.41 22.30
N THR A 237 -21.51 15.42 23.14
CA THR A 237 -20.36 15.48 24.02
C THR A 237 -20.51 14.26 24.91
N ARG A 238 -19.90 13.15 24.49
CA ARG A 238 -19.55 12.05 25.40
C ARG A 238 -18.78 12.73 26.53
N LEU A 239 -19.47 12.88 27.67
CA LEU A 239 -18.88 13.26 28.94
C LEU A 239 -17.61 12.44 29.11
N ALA A 240 -16.46 13.11 29.00
CA ALA A 240 -15.19 12.49 29.35
C ALA A 240 -15.27 12.15 30.84
N PRO A 241 -14.92 10.92 31.26
CA PRO A 241 -14.87 10.59 32.67
C PRO A 241 -13.82 11.48 33.33
N LEU A 242 -14.28 12.25 34.32
CA LEU A 242 -13.46 13.05 35.22
C LEU A 242 -12.55 12.08 35.98
N VAL A 243 -11.34 11.84 35.49
CA VAL A 243 -10.34 11.05 36.22
C VAL A 243 -9.87 11.91 37.38
N ALA A 244 -10.43 11.64 38.56
CA ALA A 244 -10.01 12.22 39.83
C ALA A 244 -8.55 11.85 40.10
N ALA A 245 -7.66 12.81 39.92
CA ALA A 245 -6.31 12.76 40.44
C ALA A 245 -6.37 13.00 41.96
N GLY A 246 -6.08 11.97 42.75
CA GLY A 246 -6.03 12.11 44.19
C GLY A 246 -5.43 10.89 44.86
N VAL A 247 -4.10 10.80 44.89
CA VAL A 247 -3.34 10.23 46.02
C VAL A 247 -1.94 10.85 46.03
N THR A 248 -1.71 11.79 46.95
CA THR A 248 -0.37 12.19 47.38
C THR A 248 0.00 11.35 48.60
N PRO A 249 1.13 10.62 48.62
CA PRO A 249 1.65 10.06 49.86
C PRO A 249 2.34 11.16 50.68
N LEU A 250 1.97 11.22 51.96
CA LEU A 250 2.61 12.04 53.00
C LEU A 250 3.96 11.41 53.39
N VAL A 251 4.93 12.28 53.70
CA VAL A 251 6.30 12.00 54.17
C VAL A 251 6.31 11.34 55.55
#